data_AF-A0A963JQM3-F1
#
_entry.id   AF-A0A963JQM3-F1
#
_cell.length_a   1.000
_cell.length_b   1.000
_cell.length_c   1.000
_cell.angle_alpha   90.00
_cell.angle_beta   90.00
_cell.angle_gamma   90.00
#
_symmetry.space_group_name_H-M   'P 1'
#
loop_
_entity.id
_entity.type
_entity.pdbx_description
1 polymer ?
#
loop_
_entity_poly.entity_id
_entity_poly.type
_entity_poly.pdbx_seq_one_letter_code
_entity_poly.pdbx_strand_id
1 'polypeptide(L)'
;MPTPDWREEKAKIVIQSVCRVLALPNIPQPVRDELGHQALWNALKLFTNAIERLGSNETKWSPALVQLFMNKPGQCDQWLELMAEPEFTATDYWKRDDGK
;
A
#
# COMPACT_ATOMS: atom_id res chain seq x y z
N MET A 1 -13.65 -0.22 20.41
CA MET A 1 -12.34 -0.32 19.71
C MET A 1 -12.61 -0.63 18.24
N PRO A 2 -11.87 -0.07 17.27
CA PRO A 2 -12.09 -0.39 15.86
C PRO A 2 -11.76 -1.86 15.56
N THR A 3 -12.64 -2.54 14.82
CA THR A 3 -12.42 -3.92 14.38
C THR A 3 -11.30 -3.97 13.31
N PRO A 4 -10.71 -5.14 13.06
CA PRO A 4 -9.77 -5.33 11.94
C PRO A 4 -10.39 -4.96 10.59
N ASP A 5 -11.59 -5.45 10.30
CA ASP A 5 -12.30 -5.18 9.03
C ASP A 5 -12.52 -3.68 8.84
N TRP A 6 -12.89 -2.96 9.91
CA TRP A 6 -13.01 -1.51 9.86
C TRP A 6 -11.66 -0.85 9.56
N ARG A 7 -10.55 -1.33 10.15
CA ARG A 7 -9.20 -0.79 9.91
C ARG A 7 -8.74 -1.05 8.48
N GLU A 8 -8.99 -2.24 7.94
CA GLU A 8 -8.74 -2.58 6.55
C GLU A 8 -9.51 -1.65 5.62
N GLU A 9 -10.83 -1.57 5.79
CA GLU A 9 -11.71 -0.74 4.97
C GLU A 9 -11.28 0.73 4.98
N LYS A 10 -11.03 1.30 6.17
CA LYS A 10 -10.65 2.72 6.29
C LYS A 10 -9.24 2.98 5.77
N ALA A 11 -8.29 2.09 6.02
CA ALA A 11 -6.95 2.22 5.46
C ALA A 11 -6.99 2.16 3.93
N LYS A 12 -7.77 1.22 3.36
CA LYS A 12 -7.98 1.10 1.90
C LYS A 12 -8.48 2.41 1.30
N ILE A 13 -9.52 3.01 1.89
CA ILE A 13 -10.09 4.28 1.41
C ILE A 13 -9.06 5.42 1.44
N VAL A 14 -8.25 5.50 2.51
CA VAL A 14 -7.20 6.52 2.64
C VAL A 14 -6.12 6.31 1.58
N ILE A 15 -5.65 5.08 1.39
CA ILE A 15 -4.65 4.75 0.37
C ILE A 15 -5.15 5.14 -1.03
N GLN A 16 -6.38 4.73 -1.38
CA GLN A 16 -7.01 5.09 -2.64
C GLN A 16 -7.11 6.60 -2.84
N SER A 17 -7.47 7.34 -1.80
CA SER A 17 -7.57 8.80 -1.86
C SER A 17 -6.21 9.44 -2.10
N VAL A 18 -5.17 8.98 -1.41
CA VAL A 18 -3.78 9.44 -1.62
C VAL A 18 -3.31 9.11 -3.04
N CYS A 19 -3.57 7.89 -3.54
CA CYS A 19 -3.23 7.49 -4.90
C CYS A 19 -3.90 8.36 -5.97
N ARG A 20 -5.18 8.72 -5.80
CA ARG A 20 -5.87 9.62 -6.73
C ARG A 20 -5.20 10.99 -6.81
N VAL A 21 -4.77 11.53 -5.66
CA VAL A 21 -4.00 12.77 -5.64
C VAL A 21 -2.65 12.58 -6.31
N LEU A 22 -1.92 11.49 -6.00
CA LEU A 22 -0.63 11.15 -6.60
C LEU A 22 -0.68 10.91 -8.12
N ALA A 23 -1.86 10.60 -8.67
CA ALA A 23 -2.11 10.43 -10.09
C ALA A 23 -2.42 11.75 -10.82
N LEU A 24 -2.65 12.85 -10.10
CA LEU A 24 -2.88 14.15 -10.73
C LEU A 24 -1.62 14.63 -11.45
N PRO A 25 -1.75 15.29 -12.61
CA PRO A 25 -0.61 15.93 -13.25
C PRO A 25 -0.13 17.13 -12.41
N ASN A 26 1.18 17.41 -12.46
CA ASN A 26 1.81 18.63 -11.90
C ASN A 26 1.64 18.85 -10.39
N ILE A 27 1.57 17.77 -9.60
CA ILE A 27 1.63 17.85 -8.14
C ILE A 27 3.00 18.39 -7.71
N PRO A 28 3.08 19.40 -6.83
CA PRO A 28 4.35 19.89 -6.32
C PRO A 28 5.15 18.77 -5.64
N GLN A 29 6.46 18.71 -5.91
CA GLN A 29 7.33 17.68 -5.33
C GLN A 29 7.24 17.59 -3.79
N PRO A 30 7.20 18.69 -3.02
CA PRO A 30 7.05 18.61 -1.57
C PRO A 30 5.74 17.92 -1.12
N VAL A 31 4.65 18.14 -1.86
CA VAL A 31 3.35 17.49 -1.59
C VAL A 31 3.43 16.00 -1.93
N ARG A 32 4.09 15.66 -3.04
CA ARG A 32 4.33 14.25 -3.41
C ARG A 32 5.16 13.53 -2.35
N ASP A 33 6.19 14.18 -1.80
CA ASP A 33 7.04 13.61 -0.75
C ASP A 33 6.28 13.43 0.57
N GLU A 34 5.46 14.40 0.96
CA GLU A 34 4.63 14.29 2.18
C GLU A 34 3.59 13.17 2.05
N LEU A 35 2.88 13.12 0.91
CA LEU A 35 1.91 12.07 0.63
C LEU A 35 2.56 10.68 0.59
N GLY A 36 3.75 10.56 -0.02
CA GLY A 36 4.49 9.31 -0.12
C GLY A 36 5.07 8.84 1.22
N HIS A 37 5.90 9.68 1.85
CA HIS A 37 6.70 9.28 3.01
C HIS A 37 5.92 9.27 4.33
N GLN A 38 4.78 9.96 4.42
CA GLN A 38 3.98 10.02 5.65
C GLN A 38 2.60 9.39 5.46
N ALA A 39 1.78 9.95 4.57
CA ALA A 39 0.38 9.52 4.48
C ALA A 39 0.26 8.07 3.97
N LEU A 40 0.87 7.79 2.82
CA LEU A 40 0.84 6.48 2.17
C LEU A 40 1.59 5.44 2.99
N TRP A 41 2.75 5.79 3.56
CA TRP A 41 3.50 4.93 4.47
C TRP A 41 2.63 4.43 5.64
N ASN A 42 2.01 5.35 6.38
CA ASN A 42 1.22 5.01 7.55
C ASN A 42 -0.06 4.25 7.17
N ALA A 43 -0.72 4.65 6.08
CA ALA A 43 -1.95 4.00 5.64
C ALA A 43 -1.70 2.57 5.15
N LEU A 44 -0.66 2.34 4.34
CA LEU A 44 -0.30 0.99 3.89
C LEU A 44 0.10 0.09 5.07
N LYS A 45 0.85 0.62 6.05
CA LYS A 45 1.20 -0.14 7.25
C LYS A 45 -0.02 -0.53 8.09
N LEU A 46 -1.02 0.36 8.19
CA LEU A 46 -2.29 0.05 8.85
C LEU A 46 -3.07 -1.01 8.09
N PHE A 47 -3.08 -0.94 6.76
CA PHE A 47 -3.73 -1.91 5.90
C PHE A 47 -3.09 -3.30 6.03
N THR A 48 -1.76 -3.41 5.89
CA THR A 48 -1.04 -4.69 6.03
C THR A 48 -1.26 -5.33 7.40
N ASN A 49 -1.19 -4.53 8.48
CA ASN A 49 -1.46 -5.01 9.83
C ASN A 49 -2.90 -5.56 10.00
N ALA A 50 -3.87 -5.02 9.26
CA ALA A 50 -5.24 -5.49 9.32
C ALA A 50 -5.40 -6.86 8.63
N ILE A 51 -4.75 -7.06 7.49
CA ILE A 51 -4.86 -8.26 6.65
C ILE A 51 -3.88 -9.39 7.00
N GLU A 52 -2.82 -9.11 7.77
CA GLU A 52 -1.86 -10.12 8.26
C GLU A 52 -2.50 -11.14 9.23
N ARG A 53 -3.72 -10.88 9.71
CA ARG A 53 -4.48 -11.80 10.58
C ARG A 53 -4.87 -13.13 9.92
N LEU A 54 -4.66 -13.30 8.62
CA LEU A 54 -5.06 -14.49 7.87
C LEU A 54 -4.08 -15.68 7.94
N GLY A 55 -3.06 -15.64 8.83
CA GLY A 55 -2.27 -16.83 9.16
C GLY A 55 -0.97 -17.02 8.37
N SER A 56 -0.51 -15.99 7.65
CA SER A 56 0.84 -15.95 7.08
C SER A 56 1.87 -15.63 8.16
N ASN A 57 2.93 -16.44 8.29
CA ASN A 57 4.12 -16.11 9.09
C ASN A 57 5.01 -15.05 8.41
N GLU A 58 4.68 -14.65 7.18
CA GLU A 58 5.46 -13.68 6.41
C GLU A 58 4.81 -12.30 6.44
N THR A 59 5.65 -11.30 6.69
CA THR A 59 5.27 -9.88 6.74
C THR A 59 4.78 -9.41 5.37
N LYS A 60 3.55 -8.91 5.30
CA LYS A 60 2.97 -8.28 4.10
C LYS A 60 3.46 -6.85 3.90
N TRP A 61 4.05 -6.25 4.92
CA TRP A 61 4.62 -4.90 4.89
C TRP A 61 6.06 -4.84 4.36
N SER A 62 6.34 -3.86 3.49
CA SER A 62 7.69 -3.45 3.08
C SER A 62 7.71 -1.97 2.69
N PRO A 63 8.79 -1.21 3.01
CA PRO A 63 8.98 0.16 2.53
C PRO A 63 8.84 0.31 1.01
N ALA A 64 9.21 -0.72 0.25
CA ALA A 64 9.17 -0.69 -1.19
C ALA A 64 7.74 -0.66 -1.76
N LEU A 65 6.72 -1.08 -0.99
CA LEU A 65 5.31 -0.88 -1.35
C LEU A 65 4.98 0.60 -1.51
N VAL A 66 5.55 1.47 -0.68
CA VAL A 66 5.33 2.91 -0.78
C VAL A 66 5.84 3.41 -2.14
N GLN A 67 7.03 2.96 -2.55
CA GLN A 67 7.58 3.31 -3.86
C GLN A 67 6.73 2.77 -5.01
N LEU A 68 6.23 1.53 -4.91
CA LEU A 68 5.34 0.94 -5.92
C LEU A 68 4.09 1.81 -6.14
N PHE A 69 3.42 2.20 -5.06
CA PHE A 69 2.21 3.00 -5.11
C PHE A 69 2.48 4.45 -5.54
N MET A 70 3.64 5.02 -5.20
CA MET A 70 4.07 6.34 -5.69
C MET A 70 4.42 6.35 -7.19
N ASN A 71 5.02 5.26 -7.69
CA ASN A 71 5.43 5.15 -9.09
C ASN A 71 4.26 4.80 -10.01
N LYS A 72 3.31 3.99 -9.53
CA LYS A 72 2.13 3.53 -10.28
C LYS A 72 0.82 3.87 -9.56
N PRO A 73 0.54 5.16 -9.25
CA PRO A 73 -0.64 5.54 -8.48
C PRO A 73 -1.97 5.22 -9.20
N GLY A 74 -1.95 5.11 -10.53
CA GLY A 74 -3.11 4.69 -11.32
C GLY A 74 -3.47 3.19 -11.20
N GLN A 75 -2.58 2.36 -10.66
CA GLN A 75 -2.79 0.92 -10.44
C GLN A 75 -3.09 0.58 -8.97
N CYS A 76 -3.37 1.60 -8.15
CA CYS A 76 -3.52 1.48 -6.71
C CYS A 76 -4.55 0.41 -6.27
N ASP A 77 -5.71 0.33 -6.94
CA ASP A 77 -6.74 -0.65 -6.61
C ASP A 77 -6.29 -2.09 -6.88
N GLN A 78 -5.61 -2.32 -8.01
CA GLN A 78 -5.06 -3.63 -8.36
C GLN A 78 -4.02 -4.10 -7.34
N TRP A 79 -3.18 -3.19 -6.86
CA TRP A 79 -2.19 -3.52 -5.83
C TRP A 79 -2.84 -3.82 -4.47
N LEU A 80 -3.89 -3.10 -4.09
CA LEU A 80 -4.62 -3.37 -2.84
C LEU A 80 -5.33 -4.73 -2.87
N GLU A 81 -5.90 -5.11 -4.02
CA GLU A 81 -6.50 -6.43 -4.23
C GLU A 81 -5.44 -7.53 -4.12
N LEU A 82 -4.31 -7.38 -4.82
CA LEU A 82 -3.20 -8.32 -4.74
C LEU A 82 -2.68 -8.49 -3.31
N MET A 83 -2.51 -7.40 -2.57
CA MET A 83 -2.05 -7.44 -1.18
C MET A 83 -2.99 -8.22 -0.25
N ALA A 84 -4.30 -8.17 -0.52
CA ALA A 84 -5.32 -8.88 0.26
C ALA A 84 -5.29 -10.40 0.02
N GLU A 85 -4.66 -10.89 -1.06
CA GLU A 85 -4.55 -12.31 -1.34
C GLU A 85 -3.77 -13.05 -0.23
N PRO A 86 -4.17 -14.28 0.16
CA PRO A 86 -3.50 -15.04 1.21
C PRO A 86 -2.01 -15.31 0.92
N GLU A 87 -1.69 -15.57 -0.35
CA GLU A 87 -0.36 -15.91 -0.85
C GLU A 87 0.56 -14.69 -1.02
N PHE A 88 0.03 -13.47 -0.83
CA PHE A 88 0.82 -12.27 -1.00
C PHE A 88 1.86 -12.14 0.11
N THR A 89 3.12 -12.10 -0.28
CA THR A 89 4.25 -11.77 0.59
C THR A 89 5.00 -10.60 0.00
N ALA A 90 5.44 -9.66 0.84
CA ALA A 90 6.25 -8.56 0.33
C ALA A 90 7.54 -9.11 -0.31
N THR A 91 8.13 -10.14 0.28
CA THR A 91 9.37 -10.80 -0.17
C THR A 91 9.27 -11.37 -1.59
N ASP A 92 8.20 -12.10 -1.92
CA ASP A 92 8.08 -12.75 -3.23
C ASP A 92 7.81 -11.77 -4.37
N TYR A 93 7.15 -10.64 -4.07
CA TYR A 93 6.97 -9.57 -5.03
C TYR A 93 8.33 -8.97 -5.45
N TRP A 94 9.21 -8.68 -4.49
CA TRP A 94 10.51 -8.07 -4.79
C TRP A 94 11.48 -9.03 -5.51
N LYS A 95 11.44 -10.33 -5.19
CA LYS A 95 12.19 -11.34 -5.97
C LYS A 95 11.77 -11.38 -7.45
N ARG A 96 10.54 -10.99 -7.79
CA ARG A 96 10.05 -10.95 -9.19
C ARG A 96 10.46 -9.68 -9.93
N ASP A 97 10.68 -8.55 -9.25
CA ASP A 97 11.03 -7.28 -9.89
C ASP A 97 12.56 -7.13 -10.11
N ASP A 98 13.40 -7.80 -9.32
CA ASP A 98 14.87 -7.85 -9.52
C ASP A 98 15.32 -8.79 -10.67
N GLY A 99 14.37 -9.43 -11.36
CA GLY A 99 14.61 -10.41 -12.42
C GLY A 99 14.46 -9.88 -13.85
N LYS A 100 14.36 -8.57 -14.06
CA LYS A 100 14.20 -7.95 -15.39
C LYS A 100 15.11 -6.76 -15.63
#